data_AF-A0A7W1Z4Y3-F1
#
_entry.id   AF-A0A7W1Z4Y3-F1
#
_cell.length_a   1.000
_cell.length_b   1.000
_cell.length_c   1.000
_cell.angle_alpha   90.00
_cell.angle_beta   90.00
_cell.angle_gamma   90.00
#
_symmetry.space_group_name_H-M   'P 1'
#
loop_
_entity.id
_entity.type
_entity.pdbx_description
1 polymer ?
#
loop_
_entity_poly.entity_id
_entity_poly.type
_entity_poly.pdbx_seq_one_letter_code
_entity_poly.pdbx_strand_id
1 'polypeptide(L)'
;GKHLRVHEGDNVRAGDRLSEGPVNPHDILRVNGPRAVQEYLLNEVQEVYRLQGVKINDKHIGVIVRQMLQKVRITDPGTTEFLEAETVDRTVFLDTNQEAEANGGSAARAEPLLLGITKASLTTQSFISAASFQETTRVLTDAAIRGARDNLIGLKENIIIGHLIPAGTGIYRYQEVEFGPEEAGGDTSLAAEVSRVEEALVGGD
;
A
#
# COMPACT_ATOMS: atom_id res chain seq x y z
N GLY A 1 -25.12 -31.12 11.48
CA GLY A 1 -24.79 -29.99 12.38
C GLY A 1 -23.34 -30.11 12.80
N LYS A 2 -22.62 -29.01 12.98
CA LYS A 2 -21.25 -29.03 13.53
C LYS A 2 -21.31 -29.45 15.01
N HIS A 3 -20.35 -30.26 15.45
CA HIS A 3 -20.21 -30.59 16.88
C HIS A 3 -19.77 -29.34 17.66
N LEU A 4 -20.54 -29.00 18.71
CA LEU A 4 -20.23 -27.93 19.64
C LEU A 4 -19.30 -28.46 20.73
N ARG A 5 -18.26 -27.70 21.07
CA ARG A 5 -17.28 -28.04 22.12
C ARG A 5 -17.67 -27.48 23.49
N VAL A 6 -18.70 -26.65 23.54
CA VAL A 6 -19.13 -25.92 24.73
C VAL A 6 -20.55 -26.34 25.11
N HIS A 7 -20.85 -26.26 26.39
CA HIS A 7 -22.18 -26.50 26.93
C HIS A 7 -22.90 -25.20 27.26
N GLU A 8 -24.22 -25.27 27.33
CA GLU A 8 -25.05 -24.14 27.72
C GLU A 8 -24.78 -23.77 29.19
N GLY A 9 -24.37 -22.53 29.43
CA GLY A 9 -23.93 -22.04 30.76
C GLY A 9 -22.41 -21.92 30.94
N ASP A 10 -21.60 -22.35 29.97
CA ASP A 10 -20.16 -22.15 30.00
C ASP A 10 -19.78 -20.67 29.79
N ASN A 11 -18.84 -20.18 30.59
CA ASN A 11 -18.25 -18.85 30.38
C ASN A 11 -17.15 -18.94 29.32
N VAL A 12 -17.39 -18.35 28.16
CA VAL A 12 -16.44 -18.29 27.05
C VAL A 12 -15.90 -16.88 26.85
N ARG A 13 -14.64 -16.78 26.42
CA ARG A 13 -13.99 -15.51 26.07
C ARG A 13 -14.07 -15.29 24.56
N ALA A 14 -13.96 -14.02 24.16
CA ALA A 14 -13.82 -13.67 22.75
C ALA A 14 -12.60 -14.40 22.16
N GLY A 15 -12.84 -15.25 21.15
CA GLY A 15 -11.81 -16.03 20.46
C GLY A 15 -11.82 -17.52 20.78
N ASP A 16 -12.61 -17.97 21.77
CA ASP A 16 -12.69 -19.38 22.11
C ASP A 16 -13.37 -20.21 21.00
N ARG A 17 -12.85 -21.42 20.76
CA ARG A 17 -13.41 -22.33 19.75
C ARG A 17 -14.68 -22.99 20.27
N LEU A 18 -15.82 -22.52 19.78
CA LEU A 18 -17.15 -23.04 20.16
C LEU A 18 -17.54 -24.31 19.38
N SER A 19 -17.01 -24.50 18.17
CA SER A 19 -17.33 -25.64 17.30
C SER A 19 -16.08 -26.32 16.75
N GLU A 20 -16.20 -27.60 16.41
CA GLU A 20 -15.17 -28.32 15.67
C GLU A 20 -15.09 -27.88 14.20
N GLY A 21 -13.91 -28.09 13.60
CA GLY A 21 -13.64 -27.81 12.20
C GLY A 21 -12.52 -26.78 11.96
N PRO A 22 -12.26 -26.47 10.67
CA PRO A 22 -11.24 -25.50 10.29
C PRO A 22 -11.63 -24.09 10.76
N VAL A 23 -10.63 -23.32 11.19
CA VAL A 23 -10.83 -21.95 11.62
C VAL A 23 -10.74 -21.03 10.41
N ASN A 24 -11.67 -20.09 10.31
CA ASN A 24 -11.64 -19.06 9.29
C ASN A 24 -10.70 -17.91 9.74
N PRO A 25 -9.63 -17.59 8.98
CA PRO A 25 -8.74 -16.47 9.30
C PRO A 25 -9.46 -15.12 9.43
N HIS A 26 -10.55 -14.90 8.70
CA HIS A 26 -11.33 -13.67 8.79
C HIS A 26 -12.04 -13.53 10.14
N ASP A 27 -12.43 -14.64 10.76
CA ASP A 27 -13.02 -14.64 12.10
C ASP A 27 -11.96 -14.37 13.17
N ILE A 28 -10.75 -14.93 13.00
CA ILE A 28 -9.62 -14.62 13.87
C ILE A 28 -9.29 -13.12 13.81
N LEU A 29 -9.24 -12.54 12.61
CA LEU A 29 -8.94 -11.12 12.44
C LEU A 29 -9.99 -10.23 13.15
N ARG A 30 -11.27 -10.57 13.00
CA ARG A 30 -12.37 -9.79 13.58
C ARG A 30 -12.41 -9.87 15.12
N VAL A 31 -12.08 -11.02 15.70
CA VAL A 31 -12.22 -11.27 17.14
C VAL A 31 -10.91 -11.05 17.90
N ASN A 32 -9.79 -11.56 17.38
CA ASN A 32 -8.51 -11.58 18.07
C ASN A 32 -7.50 -10.56 17.50
N GLY A 33 -7.82 -9.93 16.36
CA GLY A 33 -7.03 -8.87 15.75
C GLY A 33 -5.92 -9.35 14.80
N PRO A 34 -5.16 -8.40 14.22
CA PRO A 34 -4.20 -8.66 13.13
C PRO A 34 -3.01 -9.53 13.56
N ARG A 35 -2.53 -9.40 14.79
CA ARG A 35 -1.39 -10.18 15.29
C ARG A 35 -1.75 -11.67 15.42
N ALA A 36 -2.95 -11.97 15.93
CA ALA A 36 -3.41 -13.34 16.09
C ALA A 36 -3.58 -14.05 14.74
N VAL A 37 -4.14 -13.36 13.73
CA VAL A 37 -4.25 -13.96 12.39
C VAL A 37 -2.88 -14.13 11.71
N GLN A 38 -1.92 -13.23 11.97
CA GLN A 38 -0.55 -13.38 11.47
C GLN A 38 0.13 -14.63 12.03
N GLU A 39 0.08 -14.80 13.36
CA GLU A 39 0.62 -15.97 14.04
C GLU A 39 -0.04 -17.26 13.58
N TYR A 40 -1.37 -17.25 13.41
CA TYR A 40 -2.12 -18.38 12.86
C TYR A 40 -1.64 -18.76 11.46
N LEU A 41 -1.63 -17.81 10.51
CA LEU A 41 -1.22 -18.08 9.13
C LEU A 41 0.23 -18.54 9.04
N LEU A 42 1.12 -17.96 9.86
CA LEU A 42 2.52 -18.35 9.90
C LEU A 42 2.67 -19.81 10.35
N ASN A 43 2.01 -20.19 11.45
CA ASN A 43 2.10 -21.54 11.99
C ASN A 43 1.51 -22.59 11.03
N GLU A 44 0.34 -22.34 10.46
CA GLU A 44 -0.32 -23.26 9.52
C GLU A 44 0.55 -23.51 8.28
N VAL A 45 1.14 -22.46 7.71
CA VAL A 45 2.03 -22.60 6.55
C VAL A 45 3.32 -23.33 6.95
N GLN A 46 3.90 -22.99 8.11
CA GLN A 46 5.12 -23.62 8.60
C GLN A 46 4.92 -25.13 8.89
N GLU A 47 3.76 -25.54 9.38
CA GLU A 47 3.42 -26.95 9.60
C GLU A 47 3.49 -27.76 8.32
N VAL A 48 2.93 -27.25 7.22
CA VAL A 48 2.99 -27.93 5.91
C VAL A 48 4.43 -28.10 5.42
N TYR A 49 5.26 -27.05 5.52
CA TYR A 49 6.68 -27.13 5.14
C TYR A 49 7.47 -28.10 6.03
N ARG A 50 7.22 -28.07 7.34
CA ARG A 50 7.82 -29.01 8.31
C ARG A 50 7.45 -30.46 7.99
N LEU A 51 6.18 -30.72 7.65
CA LEU A 51 5.70 -32.06 7.26
C LEU A 51 6.41 -32.57 6.00
N GLN A 52 6.77 -31.68 5.07
CA GLN A 52 7.52 -32.01 3.86
C GLN A 52 9.05 -32.06 4.09
N GLY A 53 9.52 -31.83 5.32
CA GLY A 53 10.94 -31.81 5.66
C GLY A 53 11.70 -30.58 5.14
N VAL A 54 11.00 -29.55 4.67
CA VAL A 54 11.59 -28.33 4.13
C VAL A 54 11.73 -27.29 5.23
N LYS A 55 12.94 -26.77 5.43
CA LYS A 55 13.22 -25.70 6.39
C LYS A 55 13.08 -24.35 5.70
N ILE A 56 12.14 -23.53 6.17
CA ILE A 56 11.97 -22.13 5.76
C ILE A 56 11.99 -21.24 7.02
N ASN A 57 12.60 -20.06 6.90
CA ASN A 57 12.63 -19.10 7.99
C ASN A 57 11.31 -18.32 8.04
N ASP A 58 10.75 -18.22 9.25
CA ASP A 58 9.52 -17.51 9.58
C ASP A 58 9.46 -16.08 9.03
N LYS A 59 10.61 -15.40 8.91
CA LYS A 59 10.70 -14.05 8.32
C LYS A 59 10.12 -13.98 6.91
N HIS A 60 10.34 -15.00 6.08
CA HIS A 60 9.83 -15.01 4.71
C HIS A 60 8.31 -15.09 4.67
N ILE A 61 7.73 -16.00 5.46
CA ILE A 61 6.27 -16.15 5.57
C ILE A 61 5.68 -14.88 6.18
N GLY A 62 6.31 -14.33 7.22
CA GLY A 62 5.86 -13.09 7.87
C GLY A 62 5.78 -11.90 6.92
N VAL A 63 6.73 -11.75 5.99
CA VAL A 63 6.69 -10.69 4.97
C VAL A 63 5.50 -10.87 4.02
N ILE A 64 5.20 -12.11 3.60
CA ILE A 64 4.05 -12.39 2.74
C ILE A 64 2.74 -12.14 3.48
N VAL A 65 2.61 -12.60 4.72
CA VAL A 65 1.39 -12.38 5.52
C VAL A 65 1.20 -10.90 5.84
N ARG A 66 2.29 -10.14 6.04
CA ARG A 66 2.23 -8.67 6.14
C ARG A 66 1.61 -8.06 4.90
N GLN A 67 1.97 -8.53 3.69
CA GLN A 67 1.42 -8.05 2.43
C GLN A 67 -0.11 -8.30 2.34
N MET A 68 -0.60 -9.39 2.91
CA MET A 68 -2.03 -9.74 2.96
C MET A 68 -2.87 -8.82 3.86
N LEU A 69 -2.24 -8.06 4.77
CA LEU A 69 -2.88 -7.18 5.78
C LEU A 69 -2.58 -5.69 5.55
N GLN A 70 -2.15 -5.32 4.33
CA GLN A 70 -1.78 -3.93 4.03
C GLN A 70 -2.97 -2.99 3.85
N LYS A 71 -4.19 -3.52 3.70
CA LYS A 71 -5.39 -2.71 3.46
C LYS A 71 -6.25 -2.60 4.72
N VAL A 72 -6.93 -1.48 4.83
CA VAL A 72 -7.95 -1.23 5.85
C VAL A 72 -9.23 -0.79 5.14
N ARG A 73 -10.38 -1.10 5.74
CA ARG A 73 -11.68 -0.66 5.27
C ARG A 73 -12.23 0.40 6.23
N ILE A 74 -12.57 1.56 5.70
CA ILE A 74 -13.07 2.69 6.48
C ILE A 74 -14.47 2.35 7.02
N THR A 75 -14.64 2.53 8.33
CA THR A 75 -15.92 2.36 9.02
C THR A 75 -16.55 3.71 9.36
N ASP A 76 -15.74 4.72 9.65
CA ASP A 76 -16.18 6.09 9.90
C ASP A 76 -15.12 7.04 9.35
N PRO A 77 -15.43 7.89 8.36
CA PRO A 77 -14.45 8.80 7.77
C PRO A 77 -14.06 9.97 8.69
N GLY A 78 -14.82 10.25 9.76
CA GLY A 78 -14.56 11.41 10.62
C GLY A 78 -14.58 12.72 9.82
N THR A 79 -13.50 13.50 9.90
CA THR A 79 -13.30 14.75 9.11
C THR A 79 -12.30 14.58 7.97
N THR A 80 -11.88 13.34 7.69
CA THR A 80 -10.94 13.05 6.59
C THR A 80 -11.66 13.04 5.24
N GLU A 81 -10.90 12.98 4.16
CA GLU A 81 -11.44 12.86 2.78
C GLU A 81 -11.89 11.44 2.42
N PHE A 82 -11.75 10.47 3.34
CA PHE A 82 -12.14 9.10 3.08
C PHE A 82 -13.65 8.94 2.90
N LEU A 83 -14.04 7.92 2.13
CA LEU A 83 -15.42 7.50 2.02
C LEU A 83 -15.72 6.29 2.91
N GLU A 84 -16.95 6.20 3.40
CA GLU A 84 -17.39 5.03 4.16
C GLU A 84 -17.30 3.76 3.30
N ALA A 85 -16.84 2.65 3.90
CA ALA A 85 -16.56 1.38 3.24
C ALA A 85 -15.45 1.42 2.16
N GLU A 86 -14.76 2.54 1.99
CA GLU A 86 -13.59 2.62 1.11
C GLU A 86 -12.47 1.72 1.62
N THR A 87 -11.72 1.12 0.69
CA THR A 87 -10.53 0.31 1.02
C THR A 87 -9.28 1.07 0.63
N VAL A 88 -8.48 1.43 1.64
CA VAL A 88 -7.25 2.22 1.46
C VAL A 88 -6.04 1.46 2.01
N ASP A 89 -4.84 1.90 1.63
CA ASP A 89 -3.61 1.39 2.24
C ASP A 89 -3.52 1.83 3.70
N ARG A 90 -3.05 0.92 4.54
CA ARG A 90 -2.88 1.16 5.97
C ARG A 90 -1.92 2.33 6.24
N THR A 91 -0.86 2.47 5.44
CA THR A 91 0.10 3.58 5.60
C THR A 91 -0.59 4.91 5.29
N VAL A 92 -1.27 5.01 4.14
CA VAL A 92 -2.04 6.21 3.75
C VAL A 92 -3.08 6.57 4.81
N PHE A 93 -3.82 5.58 5.31
CA PHE A 93 -4.78 5.78 6.39
C PHE A 93 -4.15 6.38 7.66
N LEU A 94 -2.97 5.87 8.07
CA LEU A 94 -2.28 6.38 9.25
C LEU A 94 -1.77 7.80 9.04
N ASP A 95 -1.18 8.08 7.88
CA ASP A 95 -0.63 9.39 7.53
C ASP A 95 -1.75 10.45 7.46
N THR A 96 -2.84 10.16 6.74
CA THR A 96 -4.01 11.07 6.64
C THR A 96 -4.67 11.31 7.99
N ASN A 97 -4.78 10.30 8.85
CA ASN A 97 -5.32 10.48 10.19
C ASN A 97 -4.42 11.37 11.05
N GLN A 98 -3.10 11.19 10.96
CA GLN A 98 -2.14 12.02 11.69
C GLN A 98 -2.25 13.49 11.27
N GLU A 99 -2.41 13.76 9.97
CA GLU A 99 -2.64 15.11 9.45
C GLU A 99 -3.99 15.70 9.92
N ALA A 100 -5.06 14.91 9.90
CA ALA A 100 -6.38 15.35 10.35
C ALA A 100 -6.37 15.72 11.85
N GLU A 101 -5.71 14.91 12.68
CA GLU A 101 -5.54 15.20 14.11
C GLU A 101 -4.69 16.46 14.35
N ALA A 102 -3.62 16.65 13.57
CA ALA A 102 -2.78 17.84 13.65
C ALA A 102 -3.55 19.13 13.32
N ASN A 103 -4.51 19.05 12.40
CA ASN A 103 -5.40 20.15 12.03
C ASN A 103 -6.59 20.33 13.00
N GLY A 104 -6.65 19.57 14.09
CA GLY A 104 -7.72 19.65 15.10
C GLY A 104 -9.03 18.98 14.69
N GLY A 105 -9.02 18.17 13.63
CA GLY A 105 -10.15 17.36 13.17
C GLY A 105 -10.27 16.03 13.91
N SER A 106 -11.29 15.24 13.54
CA SER A 106 -11.49 13.88 14.04
C SER A 106 -10.92 12.84 13.07
N ALA A 107 -10.03 11.97 13.55
CA ALA A 107 -9.48 10.86 12.79
C ALA A 107 -10.54 9.88 12.30
N ALA A 108 -10.33 9.32 11.12
CA ALA A 108 -11.15 8.24 10.58
C ALA A 108 -10.92 6.93 11.36
N ARG A 109 -11.97 6.11 11.45
CA ARG A 109 -11.91 4.75 11.97
C ARG A 109 -11.96 3.77 10.81
N ALA A 110 -11.20 2.69 10.96
CA ALA A 110 -11.14 1.63 9.98
C ALA A 110 -10.95 0.28 10.65
N GLU A 111 -11.35 -0.77 9.95
CA GLU A 111 -11.07 -2.15 10.33
C GLU A 111 -10.01 -2.76 9.40
N PRO A 112 -9.09 -3.59 9.93
CA PRO A 112 -8.11 -4.26 9.09
C PRO A 112 -8.78 -5.23 8.13
N LEU A 113 -8.26 -5.31 6.90
CA LEU A 113 -8.78 -6.19 5.86
C LEU A 113 -7.73 -7.24 5.48
N LEU A 114 -8.06 -8.51 5.66
CA LEU A 114 -7.25 -9.63 5.17
C LEU A 114 -7.60 -9.90 3.70
N LEU A 115 -6.60 -9.80 2.83
CA LEU A 115 -6.73 -10.09 1.40
C LEU A 115 -5.87 -11.30 1.02
N GLY A 116 -6.36 -12.11 0.09
CA GLY A 116 -5.53 -13.13 -0.57
C GLY A 116 -4.40 -12.48 -1.39
N ILE A 117 -3.31 -13.21 -1.62
CA ILE A 117 -2.09 -12.70 -2.29
C ILE A 117 -2.40 -12.09 -3.67
N THR A 118 -3.25 -12.75 -4.46
CA THR A 118 -3.67 -12.25 -5.78
C THR A 118 -4.40 -10.91 -5.68
N LYS A 119 -5.36 -10.80 -4.75
CA LYS A 119 -6.14 -9.56 -4.56
C LYS A 119 -5.29 -8.44 -3.95
N ALA A 120 -4.39 -8.77 -3.02
CA ALA A 120 -3.42 -7.82 -2.48
C ALA A 120 -2.48 -7.28 -3.57
N SER A 121 -2.10 -8.12 -4.54
CA SER A 121 -1.20 -7.73 -5.65
C SER A 121 -1.90 -6.84 -6.70
N LEU A 122 -3.19 -7.07 -6.95
CA LEU A 122 -4.02 -6.28 -7.87
C LEU A 122 -4.44 -4.92 -7.29
N THR A 123 -4.34 -4.75 -5.98
CA THR A 123 -4.74 -3.51 -5.27
C THR A 123 -3.55 -2.64 -4.88
N THR A 124 -2.39 -2.86 -5.49
CA THR A 124 -1.23 -1.98 -5.35
C THR A 124 -1.56 -0.57 -5.87
N GLN A 125 -0.84 0.44 -5.36
CA GLN A 125 -0.99 1.85 -5.76
C GLN A 125 -0.58 2.10 -7.22
N SER A 126 0.41 1.36 -7.71
CA SER A 126 0.85 1.48 -9.09
C SER A 126 -0.08 0.72 -10.04
N PHE A 127 -0.78 1.46 -10.90
CA PHE A 127 -1.60 0.83 -11.94
C PHE A 127 -0.72 0.15 -13.00
N ILE A 128 0.51 0.62 -13.24
CA ILE A 128 1.48 -0.02 -14.16
C ILE A 128 1.86 -1.41 -13.64
N SER A 129 2.20 -1.50 -12.35
CA SER A 129 2.52 -2.76 -11.69
C SER A 129 1.31 -3.68 -11.59
N ALA A 130 0.12 -3.15 -11.26
CA ALA A 130 -1.11 -3.94 -11.22
C ALA A 130 -1.44 -4.52 -12.60
N ALA A 131 -1.40 -3.70 -13.66
CA ALA A 131 -1.73 -4.09 -15.03
C ALA A 131 -0.77 -5.13 -15.62
N SER A 132 0.50 -5.12 -15.18
CA SER A 132 1.49 -6.13 -15.59
C SER A 132 1.33 -7.48 -14.88
N PHE A 133 0.55 -7.55 -13.79
CA PHE A 133 0.28 -8.80 -13.10
C PHE A 133 -0.86 -9.57 -13.76
N GLN A 134 -2.08 -9.02 -13.72
CA GLN A 134 -3.30 -9.61 -14.31
C GLN A 134 -4.33 -8.50 -14.62
N GLU A 135 -5.42 -8.85 -15.33
CA GLU A 135 -6.57 -7.95 -15.57
C GLU A 135 -6.23 -6.61 -16.25
N THR A 136 -5.23 -6.60 -17.13
CA THR A 136 -4.65 -5.41 -17.77
C THR A 136 -5.70 -4.43 -18.32
N THR A 137 -6.70 -4.92 -19.06
CA THR A 137 -7.76 -4.07 -19.64
C THR A 137 -8.57 -3.35 -18.57
N ARG A 138 -8.96 -4.05 -17.49
CA ARG A 138 -9.74 -3.45 -16.39
C ARG A 138 -8.92 -2.40 -15.65
N VAL A 139 -7.69 -2.75 -15.29
CA VAL A 139 -6.80 -1.86 -14.52
C VAL A 139 -6.49 -0.57 -15.29
N LEU A 140 -6.14 -0.66 -16.57
CA LEU A 140 -5.84 0.52 -17.39
C LEU A 140 -7.08 1.39 -17.64
N THR A 141 -8.25 0.77 -17.81
CA THR A 141 -9.52 1.51 -17.98
C THR A 141 -9.87 2.28 -16.72
N ASP A 142 -9.81 1.64 -15.54
CA ASP A 142 -10.06 2.29 -14.26
C ASP A 142 -9.08 3.45 -14.01
N ALA A 143 -7.80 3.26 -14.34
CA ALA A 143 -6.77 4.29 -14.22
C ALA A 143 -7.03 5.49 -15.16
N ALA A 144 -7.41 5.22 -16.41
CA ALA A 144 -7.74 6.27 -17.39
C ALA A 144 -8.97 7.08 -16.98
N ILE A 145 -10.03 6.42 -16.50
CA ILE A 145 -11.25 7.09 -16.02
C ILE A 145 -10.93 8.03 -14.84
N ARG A 146 -10.05 7.61 -13.93
CA ARG A 146 -9.64 8.41 -12.76
C ARG A 146 -8.56 9.45 -13.07
N GLY A 147 -7.98 9.45 -14.27
CA GLY A 147 -6.81 10.27 -14.58
C GLY A 147 -5.61 9.96 -13.68
N ALA A 148 -5.45 8.71 -13.27
CA ALA A 148 -4.44 8.28 -12.30
C ALA A 148 -3.01 8.54 -12.81
N ARG A 149 -2.12 8.94 -11.90
CA ARG A 149 -0.69 9.12 -12.16
C ARG A 149 0.11 8.12 -11.33
N ASP A 150 1.13 7.54 -11.94
CA ASP A 150 2.04 6.59 -11.30
C ASP A 150 3.33 7.30 -10.91
N ASN A 151 3.70 7.23 -9.63
CA ASN A 151 4.87 7.91 -9.10
C ASN A 151 6.16 7.08 -9.18
N LEU A 152 6.13 5.87 -9.78
CA LEU A 152 7.29 5.01 -10.00
C LEU A 152 8.09 4.73 -8.71
N ILE A 153 7.41 4.51 -7.59
CA ILE A 153 8.05 4.27 -6.29
C ILE A 153 8.44 2.79 -6.14
N GLY A 154 7.81 1.90 -6.89
CA GLY A 154 7.94 0.46 -6.79
C GLY A 154 9.01 -0.15 -7.70
N LEU A 155 9.33 -1.41 -7.43
CA LEU A 155 10.33 -2.16 -8.20
C LEU A 155 9.87 -2.42 -9.64
N LYS A 156 8.63 -2.88 -9.83
CA LYS A 156 8.12 -3.33 -11.13
C LYS A 156 7.93 -2.17 -12.10
N GLU A 157 7.39 -1.04 -11.66
CA GLU A 157 7.23 0.12 -12.53
C GLU A 157 8.57 0.59 -13.10
N ASN A 158 9.58 0.72 -12.25
CA ASN A 158 10.92 1.14 -12.67
C ASN A 158 11.54 0.15 -13.67
N ILE A 159 11.38 -1.16 -13.44
CA ILE A 159 11.85 -2.18 -14.39
C ILE A 159 11.17 -2.03 -15.75
N ILE A 160 9.84 -1.84 -15.76
CA ILE A 160 9.06 -1.75 -17.01
C ILE A 160 9.48 -0.52 -17.83
N ILE A 161 9.74 0.61 -17.17
CA ILE A 161 10.15 1.86 -17.81
C ILE A 161 11.65 1.88 -18.15
N GLY A 162 12.46 1.00 -17.56
CA GLY A 162 13.91 0.94 -17.77
C GLY A 162 14.71 1.87 -16.84
N HIS A 163 14.10 2.32 -15.74
CA HIS A 163 14.76 3.07 -14.68
C HIS A 163 15.47 2.14 -13.68
N LEU A 164 16.42 2.69 -12.93
CA LEU A 164 17.02 1.98 -11.81
C LEU A 164 15.98 1.69 -10.74
N ILE A 165 15.95 0.43 -10.28
CA ILE A 165 15.04 0.01 -9.21
C ILE A 165 15.41 0.69 -7.88
N PRO A 166 14.43 1.01 -7.02
CA PRO A 166 14.67 1.61 -5.70
C PRO A 166 15.09 0.55 -4.66
N ALA A 167 16.06 -0.30 -5.02
CA ALA A 167 16.63 -1.32 -4.15
C ALA A 167 18.12 -1.54 -4.46
N GLY A 168 18.87 -2.02 -3.46
CA GLY A 168 20.30 -2.25 -3.60
C GLY A 168 21.06 -0.97 -3.94
N THR A 169 21.81 -0.97 -5.04
CA THR A 169 22.59 0.19 -5.50
C THR A 169 21.73 1.36 -5.97
N GLY A 170 20.44 1.13 -6.29
CA GLY A 170 19.54 2.20 -6.71
C GLY A 170 19.03 3.09 -5.58
N ILE A 171 19.15 2.68 -4.31
CA ILE A 171 18.68 3.46 -3.15
C ILE A 171 19.47 4.78 -2.99
N TYR A 172 20.78 4.73 -3.16
CA TYR A 172 21.67 5.88 -2.92
C TYR A 172 21.34 7.09 -3.80
N ARG A 173 20.88 6.88 -5.05
CA ARG A 173 20.49 7.95 -5.97
C ARG A 173 19.20 8.69 -5.59
N TYR A 174 18.29 8.03 -4.85
CA TYR A 174 17.04 8.67 -4.39
C TYR A 174 17.21 9.39 -3.04
N GLN A 175 18.29 9.13 -2.30
CA GLN A 175 18.59 9.78 -1.02
C GLN A 175 19.54 10.97 -1.14
N GLU A 176 20.35 11.03 -2.20
CA GLU A 176 21.37 12.09 -2.43
C GLU A 176 20.86 13.30 -3.24
N VAL A 177 19.55 13.46 -3.42
CA VAL A 177 19.01 14.70 -3.99
C VAL A 177 18.76 15.68 -2.83
N GLU A 178 19.79 16.43 -2.46
CA GLU A 178 19.59 17.69 -1.75
C GLU A 178 18.80 18.62 -2.68
N PHE A 179 17.57 18.94 -2.32
CA PHE A 179 16.92 20.14 -2.83
C PHE A 179 17.68 21.32 -2.25
N GLY A 180 18.71 21.78 -2.98
CA GLY A 180 19.16 23.16 -2.82
C GLY A 180 17.93 24.06 -3.00
N PRO A 181 17.82 25.19 -2.29
CA PRO A 181 16.78 26.16 -2.59
C PRO A 181 16.79 26.39 -4.10
N GLU A 182 15.63 26.39 -4.74
CA GLU A 182 15.50 26.96 -6.08
C GLU A 182 16.11 28.36 -5.96
N GLU A 183 17.37 28.50 -6.37
CA GLU A 183 17.83 29.80 -6.77
C GLU A 183 16.86 30.18 -7.86
N ALA A 184 16.15 31.29 -7.64
CA ALA A 184 15.48 32.03 -8.68
C ALA A 184 16.53 32.56 -9.68
N GLY A 185 17.28 31.65 -10.28
CA GLY A 185 18.09 31.85 -11.45
C GLY A 185 17.13 31.78 -12.61
N GLY A 186 16.35 32.85 -12.77
CA GLY A 186 15.68 33.11 -14.02
C GLY A 186 16.72 32.98 -15.14
N ASP A 187 16.33 32.26 -16.19
CA ASP A 187 16.99 32.24 -17.49
C ASP A 187 17.21 33.68 -17.98
N THR A 188 18.27 34.31 -17.47
CA THR A 188 18.73 35.64 -17.84
C THR A 188 19.65 35.56 -19.06
N SER A 189 19.95 34.35 -19.54
CA SER A 189 20.67 34.14 -20.80
C SER A 189 19.76 34.29 -22.02
N LEU A 190 18.49 33.85 -21.96
CA LEU A 190 17.55 33.96 -23.08
C LEU A 190 17.07 35.41 -23.29
N ALA A 191 16.83 36.16 -22.21
CA ALA A 191 16.45 37.58 -22.31
C ALA A 191 17.59 38.46 -22.88
N ALA A 192 18.85 38.13 -22.57
CA ALA A 192 20.01 38.88 -23.06
C ALA A 192 20.32 38.63 -24.54
N GLU A 193 20.00 37.45 -25.08
CA GLU A 193 20.11 37.18 -26.52
C GLU A 193 19.01 37.86 -27.33
N VAL A 194 17.77 37.91 -26.83
CA VAL A 194 16.66 38.56 -27.53
C VAL A 194 16.85 40.08 -27.63
N SER A 195 17.35 40.73 -26.56
CA SER A 195 17.60 42.17 -26.56
C SER A 195 18.73 42.59 -27.52
N ARG A 196 19.74 41.73 -27.73
CA ARG A 196 20.84 42.00 -28.67
C ARG A 196 20.42 41.87 -30.14
N VAL A 197 19.44 41.03 -30.43
CA VAL A 197 18.91 40.85 -31.78
C VAL A 197 17.96 42.00 -32.16
N GLU A 198 17.18 42.54 -31.22
CA GLU A 198 16.33 43.71 -31.47
C GLU A 198 17.12 45.00 -31.70
N GLU A 199 18.19 45.27 -30.94
CA GLU A 199 19.04 46.46 -31.16
C GLU A 199 19.78 46.42 -32.51
N ALA A 200 20.13 45.22 -33.00
CA ALA A 200 20.79 45.05 -34.30
C ALA A 200 19.84 45.24 -35.50
N LEU A 201 18.52 45.20 -35.29
CA LEU A 201 17.51 45.35 -36.35
C LEU A 201 16.93 46.77 -36.46
N VAL A 202 17.13 47.62 -35.46
CA VAL A 202 16.59 49.00 -35.43
C VAL A 202 17.67 50.05 -35.78
N GLY A 203 18.96 49.69 -35.80
CA GLY A 203 20.08 50.57 -36.12
C GLY A 203 20.48 50.63 -37.59
N GLY A 204 19.51 50.65 -38.51
CA GLY A 204 19.76 50.76 -39.95
C GLY A 204 19.01 51.93 -40.59
N ASP A 205 19.61 53.12 -40.52
CA ASP A 205 19.39 54.26 -41.43
C ASP A 205 20.76 54.90 -41.73
#